data_AF-A0A0D2EP63-F1
#
_entry.id   AF-A0A0D2EP63-F1
#
_cell.length_a   1.000
_cell.length_b   1.000
_cell.length_c   1.000
_cell.angle_alpha   90.00
_cell.angle_beta   90.00
_cell.angle_gamma   90.00
#
_symmetry.space_group_name_H-M   'P 1'
#
loop_
_entity.id
_entity.type
_entity.pdbx_description
1 polymer ?
#
loop_
_entity_poly.entity_id
_entity_poly.type
_entity_poly.pdbx_seq_one_letter_code
_entity_poly.pdbx_strand_id
1 'polypeptide(L)'
;MLATTDALPSVRQHAQTTIIELFEFLRAQGDTDYMGERVSQLQHSLQAAQLAYNSSADNDTILAALLHDVGRFIPVASEMPALIAPDGQHVGIADHEVLGERYLRQIGFSEKICQLVGAHVMAKRFLTAVDKNYYDSLSPLSKKSLKFQGGTFTNAQAEEAEKDPYIKEKVAVRRWDDMAKDPTMKTLPLEYFRPIATESLIRSRAAIVSRGRSYFLPTKAAALIVVHGPATAKYKTHEQEDALSGSANQQVSALLDQFSIRGVRVATLTNREKRFDVPTETLATMNLCDGPLHLLDRGVELLEKDLADVIYVTVSALSEVRFEEFMCDVASEAKKMEDLGAKVVIGIRGCPSLKDEGKAIRLTSDFEVLASAFS
;
A
#
# COMPACT_ATOMS: atom_id res chain seq x y z
N MET A 1 20.20 -1.07 13.04
CA MET A 1 19.90 0.21 12.35
C MET A 1 19.12 -0.16 11.10
N LEU A 2 17.84 0.23 11.00
CA LEU A 2 17.02 -0.09 9.82
C LEU A 2 17.63 0.64 8.62
N ALA A 3 17.93 -0.07 7.53
CA ALA A 3 18.16 0.60 6.26
C ALA A 3 16.85 1.30 5.89
N THR A 4 16.87 2.63 5.83
CA THR A 4 15.72 3.42 5.42
C THR A 4 15.41 3.07 3.97
N THR A 5 14.17 2.69 3.68
CA THR A 5 13.74 2.47 2.31
C THR A 5 13.73 3.82 1.59
N ASP A 6 14.45 3.91 0.46
CA ASP A 6 14.37 5.08 -0.42
C ASP A 6 12.92 5.21 -0.92
N ALA A 7 12.25 6.29 -0.50
CA ALA A 7 10.87 6.58 -0.84
C ALA A 7 10.67 8.09 -0.90
N LEU A 8 9.75 8.53 -1.76
CA LEU A 8 9.35 9.93 -1.83
C LEU A 8 8.88 10.45 -0.45
N PRO A 9 9.12 11.74 -0.13
CA PRO A 9 8.62 12.34 1.09
C PRO A 9 7.10 12.20 1.27
N SER A 10 6.34 12.33 0.19
CA SER A 10 4.87 12.16 0.15
C SER A 10 4.44 10.73 0.50
N VAL A 11 5.08 9.72 -0.08
CA VAL A 11 4.85 8.29 0.22
C VAL A 11 5.14 8.00 1.69
N ARG A 12 6.27 8.53 2.20
CA ARG A 12 6.67 8.37 3.60
C ARG A 12 5.68 9.05 4.55
N GLN A 13 5.28 10.29 4.25
CA GLN A 13 4.29 11.02 5.03
C GLN A 13 2.95 10.29 5.07
N HIS A 14 2.48 9.81 3.91
CA HIS A 14 1.25 9.02 3.83
C HIS A 14 1.35 7.75 4.68
N ALA A 15 2.44 6.99 4.57
CA ALA A 15 2.67 5.80 5.39
C ALA A 15 2.72 6.14 6.89
N GLN A 16 3.36 7.24 7.28
CA GLN A 16 3.38 7.71 8.67
C GLN A 16 1.98 8.01 9.18
N THR A 17 1.16 8.73 8.43
CA THR A 17 -0.23 9.02 8.79
C THR A 17 -1.04 7.74 8.94
N THR A 18 -0.95 6.79 8.00
CA THR A 18 -1.63 5.49 8.12
C THR A 18 -1.22 4.73 9.38
N ILE A 19 0.07 4.72 9.73
CA ILE A 19 0.55 4.05 10.95
C ILE A 19 0.11 4.79 12.21
N ILE A 20 0.08 6.12 12.20
CA ILE A 20 -0.45 6.91 13.32
C ILE A 20 -1.91 6.54 13.57
N GLU A 21 -2.76 6.53 12.53
CA GLU A 21 -4.16 6.13 12.63
C GLU A 21 -4.34 4.70 13.17
N LEU A 22 -3.56 3.75 12.65
CA LEU A 22 -3.57 2.37 13.16
C LEU A 22 -3.19 2.30 14.64
N PHE A 23 -2.17 3.05 15.05
CA PHE A 23 -1.69 3.07 16.42
C PHE A 23 -2.64 3.81 17.37
N GLU A 24 -3.45 4.75 16.87
CA GLU A 24 -4.55 5.32 17.65
C GLU A 24 -5.56 4.25 18.05
N PHE A 25 -5.86 3.27 17.20
CA PHE A 25 -6.77 2.17 17.58
C PHE A 25 -6.23 1.32 18.74
N LEU A 26 -4.93 1.02 18.72
CA LEU A 26 -4.23 0.35 19.82
C LEU A 26 -4.22 1.22 21.08
N ARG A 27 -3.89 2.51 20.95
CA ARG A 27 -3.82 3.45 22.08
C ARG A 27 -5.19 3.66 22.72
N ALA A 28 -6.25 3.73 21.91
CA ALA A 28 -7.63 3.86 22.36
C ALA A 28 -8.09 2.67 23.22
N GLN A 29 -7.45 1.49 23.09
CA GLN A 29 -7.71 0.39 24.02
C GLN A 29 -7.21 0.69 25.43
N GLY A 30 -6.14 1.47 25.62
CA GLY A 30 -5.68 1.95 26.92
C GLY A 30 -5.67 0.87 28.01
N ASP A 31 -6.42 1.10 29.09
CA ASP A 31 -6.62 0.19 30.22
C ASP A 31 -7.86 -0.74 30.08
N THR A 32 -8.45 -0.85 28.89
CA THR A 32 -9.60 -1.73 28.63
C THR A 32 -9.26 -3.18 28.96
N ASP A 33 -10.18 -3.82 29.68
CA ASP A 33 -10.07 -5.20 30.12
C ASP A 33 -9.73 -6.15 28.95
N TYR A 34 -8.73 -7.01 29.17
CA TYR A 34 -8.42 -8.13 28.30
C TYR A 34 -9.16 -9.39 28.81
N MET A 35 -10.49 -9.37 28.68
CA MET A 35 -11.35 -10.55 28.87
C MET A 35 -11.19 -11.22 30.25
N GLY A 36 -10.99 -10.43 31.30
CA GLY A 36 -10.79 -10.87 32.68
C GLY A 36 -9.36 -11.32 33.03
N GLU A 37 -8.41 -11.23 32.11
CA GLU A 37 -6.98 -11.38 32.43
C GLU A 37 -6.45 -10.11 33.11
N ARG A 38 -5.36 -10.21 33.87
CA ARG A 38 -4.82 -9.08 34.66
C ARG A 38 -4.00 -8.08 33.84
N VAL A 39 -4.29 -7.94 32.56
CA VAL A 39 -3.61 -7.01 31.65
C VAL A 39 -4.66 -6.29 30.81
N SER A 40 -4.35 -5.08 30.35
CA SER A 40 -5.19 -4.40 29.35
C SER A 40 -4.91 -4.92 27.94
N GLN A 41 -5.79 -4.64 26.97
CA GLN A 41 -5.53 -5.05 25.58
C GLN A 41 -4.23 -4.43 25.00
N LEU A 42 -3.94 -3.17 25.36
CA LEU A 42 -2.71 -2.51 24.93
C LEU A 42 -1.48 -3.15 25.58
N GLN A 43 -1.55 -3.47 26.87
CA GLN A 43 -0.47 -4.19 27.57
C GLN A 43 -0.22 -5.56 26.95
N HIS A 44 -1.27 -6.32 26.67
CA HIS A 44 -1.19 -7.62 26.00
C HIS A 44 -0.47 -7.51 24.64
N SER A 45 -0.91 -6.58 23.79
CA SER A 45 -0.30 -6.34 22.47
C SER A 45 1.20 -5.98 22.57
N LEU A 46 1.56 -5.10 23.52
CA LEU A 46 2.95 -4.69 23.73
C LEU A 46 3.81 -5.81 24.32
N GLN A 47 3.27 -6.65 25.19
CA GLN A 47 3.98 -7.80 25.75
C GLN A 47 4.26 -8.85 24.67
N ALA A 48 3.29 -9.15 23.81
CA ALA A 48 3.49 -10.05 22.68
C ALA A 48 4.62 -9.55 21.75
N ALA A 49 4.60 -8.25 21.42
CA ALA A 49 5.67 -7.62 20.64
C ALA A 49 7.03 -7.64 21.35
N GLN A 50 7.06 -7.42 22.67
CA GLN A 50 8.28 -7.48 23.48
C GLN A 50 8.89 -8.87 23.50
N LEU A 51 8.08 -9.93 23.60
CA LEU A 51 8.53 -11.31 23.57
C LEU A 51 9.09 -11.68 22.19
N ALA A 52 8.43 -11.24 21.11
CA ALA A 52 8.95 -11.38 19.75
C ALA A 52 10.31 -10.67 19.58
N TYR A 53 10.41 -9.44 20.07
CA TYR A 53 11.64 -8.64 20.05
C TYR A 53 12.78 -9.33 20.81
N ASN A 54 12.51 -9.81 22.04
CA ASN A 54 13.50 -10.51 22.85
C ASN A 54 13.96 -11.84 22.22
N SER A 55 13.11 -12.45 21.40
CA SER A 55 13.42 -13.66 20.63
C SER A 55 14.23 -13.36 19.37
N SER A 56 14.61 -12.10 19.11
CA SER A 56 15.28 -11.66 17.88
C SER A 56 14.52 -12.03 16.61
N ALA A 57 13.19 -12.04 16.68
CA ALA A 57 12.34 -12.23 15.52
C ALA A 57 12.53 -11.08 14.52
N ASP A 58 12.26 -11.33 13.23
CA ASP A 58 12.29 -10.27 12.23
C ASP A 58 11.16 -9.26 12.46
N ASN A 59 11.34 -8.05 11.92
CA ASN A 59 10.42 -6.93 12.14
C ASN A 59 8.97 -7.25 11.76
N ASP A 60 8.73 -7.99 10.67
CA ASP A 60 7.37 -8.32 10.24
C ASP A 60 6.70 -9.24 11.26
N THR A 61 7.46 -10.19 11.82
CA THR A 61 6.98 -11.06 12.89
C THR A 61 6.74 -10.30 14.20
N ILE A 62 7.60 -9.32 14.55
CA ILE A 62 7.38 -8.45 15.71
C ILE A 62 6.11 -7.61 15.55
N LEU A 63 5.91 -7.01 14.37
CA LEU A 63 4.71 -6.24 14.06
C LEU A 63 3.45 -7.11 14.04
N ALA A 64 3.55 -8.34 13.54
CA ALA A 64 2.44 -9.28 13.60
C ALA A 64 2.07 -9.63 15.04
N ALA A 65 3.03 -9.83 15.93
CA ALA A 65 2.77 -10.05 17.35
C ALA A 65 2.10 -8.83 18.00
N LEU A 66 2.55 -7.61 17.67
CA LEU A 66 1.92 -6.35 18.13
C LEU A 66 0.47 -6.20 17.66
N LEU A 67 0.17 -6.66 16.44
CA LEU A 67 -1.10 -6.40 15.74
C LEU A 67 -2.05 -7.61 15.70
N HIS A 68 -1.70 -8.74 16.32
CA HIS A 68 -2.45 -10.00 16.14
C HIS A 68 -3.93 -9.89 16.55
N ASP A 69 -4.23 -9.05 17.54
CA ASP A 69 -5.58 -8.83 18.07
C ASP A 69 -6.27 -7.57 17.49
N VAL A 70 -5.67 -6.90 16.49
CA VAL A 70 -6.17 -5.62 15.94
C VAL A 70 -7.61 -5.69 15.46
N GLY A 71 -8.04 -6.85 14.94
CA GLY A 71 -9.40 -7.07 14.48
C GLY A 71 -10.46 -6.99 15.57
N ARG A 72 -10.09 -6.89 16.85
CA ARG A 72 -11.03 -6.68 17.96
C ARG A 72 -11.52 -5.25 18.08
N PHE A 73 -10.77 -4.28 17.54
CA PHE A 73 -10.99 -2.88 17.89
C PHE A 73 -10.82 -1.89 16.74
N ILE A 74 -10.58 -2.36 15.50
CA ILE A 74 -10.77 -1.50 14.34
C ILE A 74 -12.24 -1.07 14.21
N PRO A 75 -12.57 0.06 13.56
CA PRO A 75 -13.94 0.58 13.50
C PRO A 75 -15.00 -0.44 13.05
N VAL A 76 -14.67 -1.25 12.04
CA VAL A 76 -15.56 -2.30 11.50
C VAL A 76 -15.85 -3.41 12.52
N ALA A 77 -15.01 -3.59 13.55
CA ALA A 77 -15.23 -4.60 14.59
C ALA A 77 -16.51 -4.34 15.40
N SER A 78 -16.95 -3.08 15.51
CA SER A 78 -18.19 -2.71 16.20
C SER A 78 -19.47 -3.23 15.54
N GLU A 79 -19.38 -3.65 14.28
CA GLU A 79 -20.50 -4.22 13.51
C GLU A 79 -20.54 -5.75 13.56
N MET A 80 -19.52 -6.39 14.16
CA MET A 80 -19.40 -7.86 14.21
C MET A 80 -20.10 -8.46 15.43
N PRO A 81 -20.64 -9.70 15.32
CA PRO A 81 -21.26 -10.36 16.46
C PRO A 81 -20.23 -10.69 17.55
N ALA A 82 -20.59 -10.38 18.79
CA ALA A 82 -19.86 -10.82 19.96
C ALA A 82 -19.90 -12.36 20.09
N LEU A 83 -18.76 -12.96 20.41
CA LEU A 83 -18.66 -14.37 20.77
C LEU A 83 -18.99 -14.50 22.26
N ILE A 84 -20.04 -15.24 22.59
CA ILE A 84 -20.55 -15.41 23.95
C ILE A 84 -20.54 -16.90 24.30
N ALA A 85 -19.91 -17.25 25.42
CA ALA A 85 -19.89 -18.62 25.92
C ALA A 85 -21.27 -19.03 26.51
N PRO A 86 -21.56 -20.34 26.68
CA PRO A 86 -22.87 -20.81 27.15
C PRO A 86 -23.24 -20.36 28.58
N ASP A 87 -22.24 -19.92 29.35
CA ASP A 87 -22.39 -19.32 30.68
C ASP A 87 -22.62 -17.79 30.63
N GLY A 88 -22.78 -17.21 29.43
CA GLY A 88 -23.01 -15.80 29.21
C GLY A 88 -21.74 -14.94 29.20
N GLN A 89 -20.56 -15.53 29.36
CA GLN A 89 -19.30 -14.78 29.38
C GLN A 89 -18.92 -14.29 27.96
N HIS A 90 -18.56 -13.02 27.82
CA HIS A 90 -18.02 -12.47 26.58
C HIS A 90 -16.62 -13.05 26.32
N VAL A 91 -16.47 -13.78 25.22
CA VAL A 91 -15.24 -14.46 24.82
C VAL A 91 -14.63 -13.89 23.53
N GLY A 92 -15.01 -12.67 23.15
CA GLY A 92 -14.33 -11.86 22.14
C GLY A 92 -15.22 -11.52 20.95
N ILE A 93 -14.63 -11.13 19.82
CA ILE A 93 -15.33 -10.89 18.56
C ILE A 93 -15.10 -12.10 17.66
N ALA A 94 -16.17 -12.63 17.05
CA ALA A 94 -16.05 -13.74 16.11
C ALA A 94 -15.16 -13.32 14.92
N ASP A 95 -14.26 -14.23 14.52
CA ASP A 95 -13.37 -14.07 13.36
C ASP A 95 -12.48 -12.79 13.40
N HIS A 96 -12.15 -12.29 14.59
CA HIS A 96 -11.25 -11.14 14.74
C HIS A 96 -9.88 -11.33 14.06
N GLU A 97 -9.38 -12.56 13.99
CA GLU A 97 -8.17 -12.92 13.26
C GLU A 97 -8.33 -12.65 11.76
N VAL A 98 -9.48 -13.01 11.18
CA VAL A 98 -9.80 -12.82 9.76
C VAL A 98 -10.03 -11.33 9.47
N LEU A 99 -10.74 -10.65 10.38
CA LEU A 99 -11.00 -9.22 10.25
C LEU A 99 -9.71 -8.39 10.32
N GLY A 100 -8.84 -8.70 11.29
CA GLY A 100 -7.53 -8.06 11.45
C GLY A 100 -6.64 -8.30 10.23
N GLU A 101 -6.53 -9.56 9.78
CA GLU A 101 -5.81 -9.92 8.55
C GLU A 101 -6.32 -9.13 7.34
N ARG A 102 -7.64 -9.11 7.12
CA ARG A 102 -8.25 -8.41 5.97
C ARG A 102 -7.97 -6.92 6.02
N TYR A 103 -8.11 -6.30 7.19
CA TYR A 103 -7.88 -4.89 7.38
C TYR A 103 -6.41 -4.52 7.12
N LEU A 104 -5.45 -5.26 7.69
CA LEU A 104 -4.02 -5.02 7.47
C LEU A 104 -3.62 -5.19 6.01
N ARG A 105 -4.23 -6.16 5.30
CA ARG A 105 -4.04 -6.34 3.87
C ARG A 105 -4.61 -5.18 3.05
N GLN A 106 -5.77 -4.64 3.44
CA GLN A 106 -6.39 -3.48 2.79
C GLN A 106 -5.55 -2.22 2.93
N ILE A 107 -4.97 -1.98 4.11
CA ILE A 107 -3.98 -0.91 4.27
C ILE A 107 -2.60 -1.32 3.76
N GLY A 108 -2.41 -2.47 3.10
CA GLY A 108 -1.21 -2.77 2.34
C GLY A 108 0.03 -3.19 3.14
N PHE A 109 -0.13 -3.77 4.34
CA PHE A 109 0.97 -4.51 4.99
C PHE A 109 1.38 -5.75 4.17
N SER A 110 2.57 -6.29 4.45
CA SER A 110 3.08 -7.48 3.77
C SER A 110 2.17 -8.69 4.01
N GLU A 111 2.13 -9.59 3.03
CA GLU A 111 1.36 -10.82 3.14
C GLU A 111 1.81 -11.67 4.34
N LYS A 112 3.10 -11.63 4.68
CA LYS A 112 3.63 -12.25 5.90
C LYS A 112 2.92 -11.72 7.14
N ILE A 113 2.91 -10.40 7.36
CA ILE A 113 2.25 -9.80 8.55
C ILE A 113 0.78 -10.19 8.59
N CYS A 114 0.07 -10.06 7.45
CA CYS A 114 -1.35 -10.35 7.37
C CYS A 114 -1.65 -11.81 7.75
N GLN A 115 -0.89 -12.77 7.20
CA GLN A 115 -1.06 -14.18 7.51
C GLN A 115 -0.69 -14.54 8.95
N LEU A 116 0.33 -13.91 9.54
CA LEU A 116 0.69 -14.15 10.93
C LEU A 116 -0.42 -13.66 11.88
N VAL A 117 -0.98 -12.49 11.61
CA VAL A 117 -2.12 -11.93 12.36
C VAL A 117 -3.34 -12.83 12.23
N GLY A 118 -3.69 -13.27 11.01
CA GLY A 118 -4.85 -14.14 10.78
C GLY A 118 -4.71 -15.57 11.29
N ALA A 119 -3.50 -16.01 11.61
CA ALA A 119 -3.23 -17.40 11.95
C ALA A 119 -3.27 -17.74 13.43
N HIS A 120 -3.39 -16.78 14.35
CA HIS A 120 -3.20 -17.09 15.78
C HIS A 120 -4.27 -18.05 16.34
N VAL A 121 -5.49 -18.07 15.79
CA VAL A 121 -6.51 -19.11 16.11
C VAL A 121 -6.14 -20.46 15.51
N MET A 122 -5.74 -20.49 14.23
CA MET A 122 -5.27 -21.69 13.54
C MET A 122 -4.07 -22.33 14.28
N ALA A 123 -3.09 -21.52 14.64
CA ALA A 123 -1.88 -21.91 15.34
C ALA A 123 -2.19 -22.51 16.73
N LYS A 124 -3.19 -21.99 17.44
CA LYS A 124 -3.66 -22.60 18.71
C LYS A 124 -4.12 -24.04 18.48
N ARG A 125 -4.95 -24.27 17.46
CA ARG A 125 -5.50 -25.61 17.13
C ARG A 125 -4.42 -26.58 16.67
N PHE A 126 -3.44 -26.08 15.91
CA PHE A 126 -2.27 -26.83 15.49
C PHE A 126 -1.41 -27.24 16.70
N LEU A 127 -1.06 -26.28 17.56
CA LEU A 127 -0.23 -26.54 18.74
C LEU A 127 -0.87 -27.55 19.70
N THR A 128 -2.20 -27.51 19.90
CA THR A 128 -2.86 -28.52 20.73
C THR A 128 -2.86 -29.92 20.12
N ALA A 129 -2.57 -30.06 18.83
CA ALA A 129 -2.44 -31.37 18.15
C ALA A 129 -1.02 -31.90 18.23
N VAL A 130 -0.01 -31.05 18.04
CA VAL A 130 1.40 -31.47 17.91
C VAL A 130 2.19 -31.40 19.22
N ASP A 131 1.76 -30.59 20.18
CA ASP A 131 2.40 -30.44 21.49
C ASP A 131 1.45 -30.94 22.60
N LYS A 132 1.74 -32.13 23.11
CA LYS A 132 0.90 -32.82 24.11
C LYS A 132 0.72 -32.03 25.41
N ASN A 133 1.66 -31.14 25.74
CA ASN A 133 1.61 -30.36 26.96
C ASN A 133 0.95 -28.99 26.74
N TYR A 134 0.79 -28.55 25.49
CA TYR A 134 0.34 -27.21 25.18
C TYR A 134 -1.11 -26.96 25.59
N TYR A 135 -2.01 -27.93 25.36
CA TYR A 135 -3.41 -27.80 25.76
C TYR A 135 -3.54 -27.48 27.24
N ASP A 136 -2.76 -28.16 28.10
CA ASP A 136 -2.82 -27.95 29.55
C ASP A 136 -2.36 -26.56 29.96
N SER A 137 -1.41 -25.97 29.21
CA SER A 137 -0.89 -24.62 29.46
C SER A 137 -1.85 -23.48 29.08
N LEU A 138 -2.89 -23.74 28.28
CA LEU A 138 -3.86 -22.73 27.87
C LEU A 138 -4.65 -22.16 29.05
N SER A 139 -4.90 -20.84 29.03
CA SER A 139 -5.79 -20.20 30.01
C SER A 139 -7.22 -20.75 29.91
N PRO A 140 -8.03 -20.70 30.99
CA PRO A 140 -9.41 -21.20 30.97
C PRO A 140 -10.25 -20.63 29.81
N LEU A 141 -10.08 -19.34 29.53
CA LEU A 141 -10.72 -18.64 28.42
C LEU A 141 -10.27 -19.20 27.05
N SER A 142 -8.97 -19.45 26.89
CA SER A 142 -8.40 -20.00 25.65
C SER A 142 -8.88 -21.43 25.38
N LYS A 143 -9.05 -22.24 26.44
CA LYS A 143 -9.67 -23.58 26.36
C LYS A 143 -11.14 -23.51 25.97
N LYS A 144 -11.90 -22.53 26.49
CA LYS A 144 -13.30 -22.33 26.11
C LYS A 144 -13.42 -21.95 24.63
N SER A 145 -12.68 -20.93 24.16
CA SER A 145 -12.74 -20.47 22.77
C SER A 145 -12.29 -21.52 21.76
N LEU A 146 -11.32 -22.37 22.11
CA LEU A 146 -10.87 -23.48 21.25
C LEU A 146 -12.01 -24.41 20.83
N LYS A 147 -12.99 -24.67 21.69
CA LYS A 147 -14.15 -25.53 21.36
C LYS A 147 -15.04 -24.91 20.28
N PHE A 148 -15.23 -23.59 20.32
CA PHE A 148 -16.01 -22.85 19.32
C PHE A 148 -15.25 -22.69 18.00
N GLN A 149 -13.93 -22.75 18.04
CA GLN A 149 -13.04 -22.57 16.87
C GLN A 149 -12.74 -23.89 16.14
N GLY A 150 -13.51 -24.95 16.40
CA GLY A 150 -13.34 -26.25 15.72
C GLY A 150 -12.34 -27.20 16.38
N GLY A 151 -11.93 -26.92 17.62
CA GLY A 151 -11.13 -27.84 18.45
C GLY A 151 -9.71 -28.09 17.96
N THR A 152 -9.04 -29.06 18.59
CA THR A 152 -7.70 -29.52 18.20
C THR A 152 -7.68 -30.06 16.76
N PHE A 153 -6.60 -29.79 16.04
CA PHE A 153 -6.41 -30.34 14.69
C PHE A 153 -6.38 -31.87 14.68
N THR A 154 -6.91 -32.45 13.60
CA THR A 154 -6.65 -33.83 13.21
C THR A 154 -5.22 -33.97 12.65
N ASN A 155 -4.70 -35.21 12.59
CA ASN A 155 -3.37 -35.46 12.00
C ASN A 155 -3.25 -34.91 10.57
N ALA A 156 -4.27 -35.11 9.74
CA ALA A 156 -4.27 -34.60 8.36
C ALA A 156 -4.25 -33.05 8.30
N GLN A 157 -4.95 -32.38 9.22
CA GLN A 157 -4.89 -30.91 9.31
C GLN A 157 -3.53 -30.42 9.79
N ALA A 158 -2.89 -31.14 10.73
CA ALA A 158 -1.54 -30.81 11.18
C ALA A 158 -0.51 -31.00 10.06
N GLU A 159 -0.56 -32.13 9.34
CA GLU A 159 0.31 -32.40 8.19
C GLU A 159 0.14 -31.35 7.06
N GLU A 160 -1.09 -30.87 6.83
CA GLU A 160 -1.32 -29.80 5.85
C GLU A 160 -0.76 -28.46 6.35
N ALA A 161 -0.97 -28.12 7.62
CA ALA A 161 -0.45 -26.89 8.20
C ALA A 161 1.09 -26.84 8.24
N GLU A 162 1.76 -27.98 8.34
CA GLU A 162 3.23 -28.06 8.27
C GLU A 162 3.80 -27.66 6.89
N LYS A 163 2.98 -27.64 5.83
CA LYS A 163 3.38 -27.16 4.50
C LYS A 163 3.43 -25.64 4.40
N ASP A 164 2.87 -24.93 5.37
CA ASP A 164 2.84 -23.47 5.41
C ASP A 164 4.25 -22.91 5.66
N PRO A 165 4.78 -22.06 4.76
CA PRO A 165 6.14 -21.54 4.89
C PRO A 165 6.36 -20.69 6.16
N TYR A 166 5.29 -20.19 6.77
CA TYR A 166 5.32 -19.37 7.98
C TYR A 166 4.83 -20.12 9.23
N ILE A 167 4.68 -21.44 9.19
CA ILE A 167 4.12 -22.20 10.32
C ILE A 167 4.90 -21.96 11.63
N LYS A 168 6.22 -21.83 11.55
CA LYS A 168 7.07 -21.60 12.72
C LYS A 168 6.78 -20.25 13.36
N GLU A 169 6.67 -19.20 12.55
CA GLU A 169 6.34 -17.85 12.98
C GLU A 169 4.90 -17.76 13.49
N LYS A 170 3.94 -18.42 12.83
CA LYS A 170 2.54 -18.50 13.29
C LYS A 170 2.44 -19.12 14.68
N VAL A 171 3.17 -20.21 14.89
CA VAL A 171 3.30 -20.87 16.20
C VAL A 171 3.98 -19.97 17.21
N ALA A 172 5.06 -19.26 16.84
CA ALA A 172 5.78 -18.36 17.73
C ALA A 172 4.89 -17.20 18.20
N VAL A 173 4.19 -16.53 17.27
CA VAL A 173 3.21 -15.48 17.58
C VAL A 173 2.16 -15.99 18.55
N ARG A 174 1.64 -17.20 18.33
CA ARG A 174 0.66 -17.79 19.24
C ARG A 174 1.21 -18.05 20.64
N ARG A 175 2.44 -18.54 20.75
CA ARG A 175 3.07 -18.75 22.06
C ARG A 175 3.28 -17.43 22.80
N TRP A 176 3.64 -16.36 22.09
CA TRP A 176 3.77 -15.03 22.69
C TRP A 176 2.43 -14.43 23.11
N ASP A 177 1.35 -14.63 22.33
CA ASP A 177 -0.04 -14.32 22.74
C ASP A 177 -0.34 -14.98 24.10
N ASP A 178 -0.15 -16.29 24.24
CA ASP A 178 -0.47 -16.96 25.50
C ASP A 178 0.40 -16.50 26.69
N MET A 179 1.66 -16.10 26.44
CA MET A 179 2.60 -15.61 27.46
C MET A 179 2.38 -14.14 27.85
N ALA A 180 1.73 -13.33 27.01
CA ALA A 180 1.57 -11.89 27.15
C ALA A 180 0.46 -11.49 28.14
N LYS A 181 0.54 -12.01 29.37
CA LYS A 181 -0.50 -11.87 30.42
C LYS A 181 0.08 -11.54 31.79
N ASP A 182 1.30 -10.99 31.84
CA ASP A 182 2.00 -10.65 33.08
C ASP A 182 1.81 -9.16 33.42
N PRO A 183 1.06 -8.79 34.48
CA PRO A 183 0.85 -7.39 34.86
C PRO A 183 2.14 -6.64 35.23
N THR A 184 3.23 -7.35 35.49
CA THR A 184 4.51 -6.77 35.93
C THR A 184 5.55 -6.66 34.82
N MET A 185 5.28 -7.23 33.63
CA MET A 185 6.21 -7.20 32.51
C MET A 185 6.40 -5.77 31.99
N LYS A 186 7.66 -5.34 31.89
CA LYS A 186 8.04 -4.10 31.23
C LYS A 186 8.17 -4.32 29.74
N THR A 187 7.60 -3.41 28.95
CA THR A 187 7.65 -3.45 27.49
C THR A 187 8.24 -2.16 26.94
N LEU A 188 8.76 -2.23 25.72
CA LEU A 188 8.98 -1.05 24.89
C LEU A 188 7.65 -0.32 24.66
N PRO A 189 7.66 1.02 24.58
CA PRO A 189 6.45 1.79 24.30
C PRO A 189 5.98 1.56 22.86
N LEU A 190 4.68 1.79 22.60
CA LEU A 190 4.11 1.70 21.25
C LEU A 190 4.91 2.52 20.21
N GLU A 191 5.42 3.68 20.62
CA GLU A 191 6.21 4.58 19.76
C GLU A 191 7.55 4.01 19.29
N TYR A 192 8.09 3.03 20.00
CA TYR A 192 9.28 2.32 19.55
C TYR A 192 9.02 1.56 18.23
N PHE A 193 7.82 1.00 18.09
CA PHE A 193 7.45 0.17 16.94
C PHE A 193 6.98 0.99 15.74
N ARG A 194 6.62 2.27 15.93
CA ARG A 194 6.13 3.16 14.85
C ARG A 194 7.09 3.25 13.65
N PRO A 195 8.39 3.58 13.80
CA PRO A 195 9.29 3.62 12.65
C PRO A 195 9.44 2.26 11.97
N ILE A 196 9.37 1.15 12.73
CA ILE A 196 9.43 -0.22 12.19
C ILE A 196 8.20 -0.48 11.32
N ALA A 197 7.01 -0.11 11.80
CA ALA A 197 5.75 -0.23 11.07
C ALA A 197 5.71 0.63 9.81
N THR A 198 6.19 1.88 9.89
CA THR A 198 6.29 2.78 8.73
C THR A 198 7.20 2.20 7.65
N GLU A 199 8.40 1.75 8.00
CA GLU A 199 9.32 1.14 7.03
C GLU A 199 8.77 -0.17 6.46
N SER A 200 8.10 -0.98 7.29
CA SER A 200 7.41 -2.18 6.80
C SER A 200 6.35 -1.86 5.77
N LEU A 201 5.55 -0.81 6.01
CA LEU A 201 4.46 -0.40 5.13
C LEU A 201 4.98 0.19 3.81
N ILE A 202 6.03 1.02 3.87
CA ILE A 202 6.69 1.54 2.67
C ILE A 202 7.24 0.39 1.83
N ARG A 203 7.96 -0.55 2.45
CA ARG A 203 8.56 -1.70 1.76
C ARG A 203 7.50 -2.60 1.13
N SER A 204 6.41 -2.92 1.83
CA SER A 204 5.35 -3.78 1.30
C SER A 204 4.58 -3.15 0.14
N ARG A 205 4.51 -1.81 0.11
CA ARG A 205 3.83 -1.05 -0.93
C ARG A 205 4.74 -0.62 -2.08
N ALA A 206 6.05 -0.92 -2.04
CA ALA A 206 7.06 -0.38 -2.97
C ALA A 206 6.87 -0.78 -4.45
N ALA A 207 6.07 -1.81 -4.74
CA ALA A 207 5.79 -2.24 -6.09
C ALA A 207 4.30 -2.57 -6.30
N ILE A 208 3.84 -2.41 -7.54
CA ILE A 208 2.51 -2.74 -8.01
C ILE A 208 2.63 -3.75 -9.14
N VAL A 209 1.92 -4.86 -9.04
CA VAL A 209 1.82 -5.81 -10.14
C VAL A 209 0.59 -5.48 -10.98
N SER A 210 0.80 -5.15 -12.25
CA SER A 210 -0.27 -4.93 -13.22
C SER A 210 0.07 -5.67 -14.52
N ARG A 211 -0.87 -6.50 -15.00
CA ARG A 211 -0.70 -7.32 -16.22
C ARG A 211 0.56 -8.19 -16.24
N GLY A 212 0.91 -8.78 -15.10
CA GLY A 212 2.10 -9.63 -15.00
C GLY A 212 3.43 -8.86 -15.07
N ARG A 213 3.40 -7.53 -15.01
CA ARG A 213 4.58 -6.68 -14.86
C ARG A 213 4.57 -5.99 -13.50
N SER A 214 5.75 -5.79 -12.95
CA SER A 214 5.94 -5.02 -11.70
C SER A 214 6.28 -3.58 -12.05
N TYR A 215 5.70 -2.64 -11.31
CA TYR A 215 5.96 -1.21 -11.38
C TYR A 215 6.40 -0.76 -10.00
N PHE A 216 7.63 -0.27 -9.88
CA PHE A 216 8.14 0.28 -8.64
C PHE A 216 7.65 1.70 -8.45
N LEU A 217 7.36 2.07 -7.20
CA LEU A 217 7.07 3.46 -6.90
C LEU A 217 8.31 4.32 -7.19
N PRO A 218 8.12 5.54 -7.70
CA PRO A 218 9.22 6.47 -7.88
C PRO A 218 9.90 6.77 -6.55
N THR A 219 11.23 6.88 -6.59
CA THR A 219 12.06 7.35 -5.47
C THR A 219 12.45 8.83 -5.61
N LYS A 220 12.15 9.43 -6.76
CA LYS A 220 12.29 10.86 -7.09
C LYS A 220 11.18 11.28 -8.06
N ALA A 221 10.97 12.58 -8.20
CA ALA A 221 9.94 13.09 -9.10
C ALA A 221 10.11 12.56 -10.55
N ALA A 222 9.01 12.38 -11.27
CA ALA A 222 9.00 11.89 -12.64
C ALA A 222 8.00 12.66 -13.51
N ALA A 223 8.39 12.97 -14.74
CA ALA A 223 7.52 13.55 -15.75
C ALA A 223 7.44 12.62 -16.97
N LEU A 224 6.22 12.26 -17.32
CA LEU A 224 5.88 11.36 -18.41
C LEU A 224 5.14 12.18 -19.46
N ILE A 225 5.81 12.46 -20.58
CA ILE A 225 5.28 13.33 -21.63
C ILE A 225 4.90 12.44 -22.81
N VAL A 226 3.61 12.36 -23.11
CA VAL A 226 3.07 11.65 -24.28
C VAL A 226 2.71 12.67 -25.35
N VAL A 227 3.37 12.57 -26.50
CA VAL A 227 3.12 13.40 -27.67
C VAL A 227 2.33 12.60 -28.71
N HIS A 228 1.12 13.07 -29.02
CA HIS A 228 0.32 12.56 -30.13
C HIS A 228 0.67 13.31 -31.41
N GLY A 229 1.20 12.57 -32.38
CA GLY A 229 1.62 13.10 -33.67
C GLY A 229 0.45 13.42 -34.62
N PRO A 230 0.75 13.96 -35.80
CA PRO A 230 -0.25 14.40 -36.75
C PRO A 230 -1.03 13.25 -37.41
N ALA A 231 -0.43 12.06 -37.53
CA ALA A 231 -1.13 10.90 -38.12
C ALA A 231 -2.21 10.33 -37.18
N THR A 232 -2.11 10.59 -35.87
CA THR A 232 -3.20 10.34 -34.92
C THR A 232 -4.36 11.34 -35.07
N ALA A 233 -4.12 12.54 -35.59
CA ALA A 233 -5.18 13.52 -35.86
C ALA A 233 -5.92 13.28 -37.20
N LYS A 234 -5.30 12.59 -38.17
CA LYS A 234 -5.86 12.33 -39.51
C LYS A 234 -6.72 11.07 -39.64
N TYR A 235 -6.63 10.14 -38.70
CA TYR A 235 -7.38 8.87 -38.74
C TYR A 235 -8.19 8.68 -37.47
N LYS A 236 -9.46 9.14 -37.48
CA LYS A 236 -10.67 8.46 -36.97
C LYS A 236 -11.78 9.46 -36.67
N THR A 237 -13.03 9.05 -36.88
CA THR A 237 -14.21 9.77 -36.39
C THR A 237 -14.20 9.82 -34.86
N HIS A 238 -14.71 10.91 -34.27
CA HIS A 238 -14.77 11.15 -32.82
C HIS A 238 -15.20 9.91 -32.00
N GLU A 239 -16.13 9.10 -32.51
CA GLU A 239 -16.70 7.94 -31.81
C GLU A 239 -15.76 6.71 -31.71
N GLN A 240 -14.82 6.51 -32.64
CA GLN A 240 -13.90 5.36 -32.60
C GLN A 240 -12.65 5.62 -31.75
N GLU A 241 -12.30 6.89 -31.57
CA GLU A 241 -11.21 7.32 -30.70
C GLU A 241 -11.61 7.16 -29.23
N ASP A 242 -12.83 7.57 -28.86
CA ASP A 242 -13.32 7.49 -27.47
C ASP A 242 -13.40 6.03 -26.94
N ALA A 243 -13.71 5.06 -27.80
CA ALA A 243 -13.82 3.65 -27.39
C ALA A 243 -12.47 2.94 -27.18
N LEU A 244 -11.49 3.17 -28.06
CA LEU A 244 -10.14 2.55 -27.99
C LEU A 244 -9.17 3.34 -27.10
N SER A 245 -9.24 4.68 -27.11
CA SER A 245 -8.48 5.53 -26.20
C SER A 245 -9.06 5.50 -24.79
N GLY A 246 -10.39 5.35 -24.64
CA GLY A 246 -11.06 5.24 -23.34
C GLY A 246 -10.55 4.05 -22.52
N SER A 247 -10.38 2.87 -23.14
CA SER A 247 -9.87 1.69 -22.43
C SER A 247 -8.38 1.81 -22.06
N ALA A 248 -7.55 2.39 -22.93
CA ALA A 248 -6.11 2.55 -22.66
C ALA A 248 -5.83 3.67 -21.64
N ASN A 249 -6.52 4.81 -21.73
CA ASN A 249 -6.44 5.89 -20.75
C ASN A 249 -6.98 5.47 -19.39
N GLN A 250 -8.05 4.67 -19.35
CA GLN A 250 -8.56 4.10 -18.10
C GLN A 250 -7.55 3.19 -17.42
N GLN A 251 -6.68 2.51 -18.18
CA GLN A 251 -5.64 1.64 -17.63
C GLN A 251 -4.43 2.42 -17.11
N VAL A 252 -4.01 3.47 -17.83
CA VAL A 252 -2.99 4.41 -17.33
C VAL A 252 -3.48 5.06 -16.04
N SER A 253 -4.72 5.57 -16.04
CA SER A 253 -5.37 6.11 -14.84
C SER A 253 -5.36 5.10 -13.71
N ALA A 254 -5.76 3.84 -13.95
CA ALA A 254 -5.79 2.82 -12.91
C ALA A 254 -4.41 2.54 -12.28
N LEU A 255 -3.31 2.57 -13.05
CA LEU A 255 -1.97 2.42 -12.49
C LEU A 255 -1.56 3.66 -11.66
N LEU A 256 -1.85 4.85 -12.17
CA LEU A 256 -1.60 6.11 -11.48
C LEU A 256 -2.43 6.23 -10.18
N ASP A 257 -3.66 5.75 -10.17
CA ASP A 257 -4.51 5.66 -8.97
C ASP A 257 -3.88 4.75 -7.92
N GLN A 258 -3.25 3.64 -8.35
CA GLN A 258 -2.51 2.77 -7.43
C GLN A 258 -1.28 3.45 -6.83
N PHE A 259 -0.63 4.36 -7.55
CA PHE A 259 0.45 5.19 -7.03
C PHE A 259 -0.10 6.17 -5.99
N SER A 260 -1.22 6.84 -6.30
CA SER A 260 -1.90 7.78 -5.39
C SER A 260 -2.36 7.13 -4.08
N ILE A 261 -2.95 5.94 -4.14
CA ILE A 261 -3.36 5.14 -2.95
C ILE A 261 -2.16 4.85 -2.02
N ARG A 262 -0.94 4.87 -2.56
CA ARG A 262 0.30 4.60 -1.82
C ARG A 262 1.04 5.89 -1.43
N GLY A 263 0.43 7.05 -1.65
CA GLY A 263 0.95 8.35 -1.23
C GLY A 263 1.79 9.09 -2.27
N VAL A 264 1.88 8.60 -3.51
CA VAL A 264 2.50 9.36 -4.60
C VAL A 264 1.53 10.47 -5.04
N ARG A 265 1.97 11.73 -5.11
CA ARG A 265 1.14 12.82 -5.62
C ARG A 265 1.19 12.81 -7.15
N VAL A 266 0.11 12.38 -7.78
CA VAL A 266 0.03 12.29 -9.24
C VAL A 266 -0.74 13.48 -9.82
N ALA A 267 -0.17 14.11 -10.84
CA ALA A 267 -0.85 15.11 -11.66
C ALA A 267 -1.01 14.58 -13.10
N THR A 268 -2.25 14.58 -13.61
CA THR A 268 -2.54 14.23 -15.00
C THR A 268 -2.97 15.48 -15.76
N LEU A 269 -2.23 15.84 -16.82
CA LEU A 269 -2.42 17.06 -17.61
C LEU A 269 -2.79 16.67 -19.05
N THR A 270 -4.02 16.96 -19.48
CA THR A 270 -4.48 16.64 -20.84
C THR A 270 -5.21 17.82 -21.48
N ASN A 271 -5.24 17.87 -22.82
CA ASN A 271 -5.97 18.89 -23.57
C ASN A 271 -7.51 18.75 -23.46
N ARG A 272 -8.03 17.62 -22.96
CA ARG A 272 -9.47 17.38 -22.75
C ARG A 272 -9.77 17.28 -21.25
N GLU A 273 -10.05 18.44 -20.65
CA GLU A 273 -10.66 18.60 -19.31
C GLU A 273 -9.92 18.07 -18.07
N LYS A 274 -10.25 18.74 -16.96
CA LYS A 274 -9.60 18.73 -15.65
C LYS A 274 -9.93 17.45 -14.87
N ARG A 275 -8.91 16.68 -14.48
CA ARG A 275 -8.91 15.89 -13.24
C ARG A 275 -7.63 16.18 -12.48
N PHE A 276 -7.75 16.92 -11.38
CA PHE A 276 -6.68 17.16 -10.44
C PHE A 276 -7.08 16.48 -9.12
N ASP A 277 -6.37 15.43 -8.73
CA ASP A 277 -6.41 14.90 -7.35
C ASP A 277 -5.40 15.67 -6.47
N VAL A 278 -5.47 17.01 -6.54
CA VAL A 278 -4.70 17.93 -5.71
C VAL A 278 -5.72 18.69 -4.85
N PRO A 279 -5.48 18.92 -3.54
CA PRO A 279 -6.42 19.64 -2.68
C PRO A 279 -6.92 20.93 -3.33
N THR A 280 -8.25 21.07 -3.39
CA THR A 280 -8.99 22.04 -4.19
C THR A 280 -8.65 23.51 -3.87
N GLU A 281 -8.06 23.79 -2.72
CA GLU A 281 -7.73 25.14 -2.26
C GLU A 281 -6.56 25.79 -3.02
N THR A 282 -5.79 25.06 -3.81
CA THR A 282 -4.66 25.61 -4.59
C THR A 282 -5.01 25.98 -6.04
N LEU A 283 -6.24 25.73 -6.50
CA LEU A 283 -6.61 25.78 -7.93
C LEU A 283 -7.37 27.04 -8.39
N ALA A 284 -7.50 28.06 -7.53
CA ALA A 284 -8.09 29.32 -7.93
C ALA A 284 -7.05 30.22 -8.61
N THR A 285 -6.94 30.11 -9.94
CA THR A 285 -6.89 31.21 -10.93
C THR A 285 -6.27 30.73 -12.26
N MET A 286 -6.85 31.23 -13.36
CA MET A 286 -6.29 31.40 -14.72
C MET A 286 -7.04 30.69 -15.86
N ASN A 287 -7.27 31.50 -16.90
CA ASN A 287 -8.11 31.29 -18.07
C ASN A 287 -7.52 30.27 -19.06
N LEU A 288 -8.39 29.46 -19.66
CA LEU A 288 -8.09 28.49 -20.72
C LEU A 288 -8.01 29.22 -22.08
N CYS A 289 -6.82 29.61 -22.53
CA CYS A 289 -6.62 30.16 -23.89
C CYS A 289 -5.31 29.81 -24.62
N ASP A 290 -4.35 29.07 -24.06
CA ASP A 290 -3.03 28.91 -24.70
C ASP A 290 -2.76 27.48 -25.24
N GLY A 291 -1.99 27.36 -26.32
CA GLY A 291 -1.75 26.10 -27.07
C GLY A 291 -1.09 24.97 -26.26
N PRO A 292 -0.83 23.78 -26.85
CA PRO A 292 -0.45 22.55 -26.14
C PRO A 292 0.78 22.64 -25.20
N LEU A 293 1.62 23.67 -25.34
CA LEU A 293 2.79 23.91 -24.48
C LEU A 293 2.43 24.36 -23.06
N HIS A 294 1.28 25.01 -22.85
CA HIS A 294 0.89 25.47 -21.50
C HIS A 294 0.75 24.31 -20.49
N LEU A 295 0.42 23.10 -20.97
CA LEU A 295 0.35 21.90 -20.12
C LEU A 295 1.74 21.49 -19.62
N LEU A 296 2.78 21.68 -20.44
CA LEU A 296 4.16 21.39 -20.05
C LEU A 296 4.67 22.44 -19.07
N ASP A 297 4.42 23.73 -19.34
CA ASP A 297 4.71 24.81 -18.40
C ASP A 297 4.05 24.55 -17.04
N ARG A 298 2.78 24.12 -17.04
CA ARG A 298 2.08 23.74 -15.81
C ARG A 298 2.73 22.56 -15.11
N GLY A 299 3.25 21.59 -15.86
CA GLY A 299 4.03 20.49 -15.32
C GLY A 299 5.29 21.00 -14.60
N VAL A 300 6.00 21.96 -15.18
CA VAL A 300 7.17 22.60 -14.56
C VAL A 300 6.77 23.29 -13.26
N GLU A 301 5.72 24.11 -13.27
CA GLU A 301 5.24 24.80 -12.06
C GLU A 301 4.89 23.85 -10.91
N LEU A 302 4.30 22.69 -11.21
CA LEU A 302 3.95 21.68 -10.21
C LEU A 302 5.19 21.08 -9.55
N LEU A 303 6.29 20.88 -10.30
CA LEU A 303 7.56 20.43 -9.75
C LEU A 303 8.23 21.53 -8.92
N GLU A 304 8.27 22.77 -9.43
CA GLU A 304 8.88 23.91 -8.73
C GLU A 304 8.26 24.15 -7.36
N LYS A 305 6.94 23.97 -7.26
CA LYS A 305 6.17 24.16 -6.01
C LYS A 305 6.10 22.90 -5.15
N ASP A 306 6.77 21.82 -5.54
CA ASP A 306 6.71 20.51 -4.89
C ASP A 306 5.25 20.07 -4.64
N LEU A 307 4.41 20.15 -5.67
CA LEU A 307 2.98 19.79 -5.61
C LEU A 307 2.66 18.44 -6.26
N ALA A 308 3.59 17.88 -7.05
CA ALA A 308 3.43 16.59 -7.70
C ALA A 308 4.75 15.81 -7.71
N ASP A 309 4.65 14.50 -7.50
CA ASP A 309 5.77 13.56 -7.62
C ASP A 309 5.78 12.89 -9.00
N VAL A 310 4.61 12.64 -9.58
CA VAL A 310 4.48 12.09 -10.94
C VAL A 310 3.59 13.00 -11.75
N ILE A 311 4.09 13.47 -12.88
CA ILE A 311 3.34 14.29 -13.83
C ILE A 311 3.16 13.49 -15.11
N TYR A 312 1.93 13.18 -15.47
CA TYR A 312 1.58 12.53 -16.73
C TYR A 312 0.93 13.57 -17.64
N VAL A 313 1.63 13.98 -18.70
CA VAL A 313 1.19 15.00 -19.64
C VAL A 313 0.91 14.39 -20.99
N THR A 314 -0.27 14.65 -21.56
CA THR A 314 -0.60 14.31 -22.94
C THR A 314 -0.79 15.57 -23.77
N VAL A 315 0.00 15.73 -24.84
CA VAL A 315 -0.07 16.86 -25.77
C VAL A 315 -0.26 16.37 -27.20
N SER A 316 -0.95 17.16 -28.03
CA SER A 316 -1.21 16.82 -29.43
C SER A 316 -0.59 17.85 -30.37
N ALA A 317 0.13 17.37 -31.38
CA ALA A 317 0.66 18.21 -32.45
C ALA A 317 -0.42 18.47 -33.52
N LEU A 318 -0.54 19.73 -33.96
CA LEU A 318 -1.60 20.17 -34.88
C LEU A 318 -1.29 19.89 -36.36
N SER A 319 -0.02 19.80 -36.77
CA SER A 319 0.39 19.56 -38.16
C SER A 319 1.79 18.96 -38.28
N GLU A 320 2.06 18.21 -39.35
CA GLU A 320 3.40 17.63 -39.64
C GLU A 320 4.46 18.71 -39.86
N VAL A 321 4.11 19.80 -40.52
CA VAL A 321 5.05 20.89 -40.86
C VAL A 321 5.62 21.58 -39.61
N ARG A 322 4.87 21.60 -38.50
CA ARG A 322 5.31 22.21 -37.23
C ARG A 322 5.70 21.17 -36.18
N PHE A 323 5.77 19.89 -36.55
CA PHE A 323 6.03 18.82 -35.59
C PHE A 323 7.45 18.91 -35.03
N GLU A 324 8.45 19.19 -35.87
CA GLU A 324 9.85 19.34 -35.44
C GLU A 324 10.05 20.52 -34.50
N GLU A 325 9.48 21.70 -34.83
CA GLU A 325 9.50 22.89 -33.97
C GLU A 325 8.81 22.62 -32.62
N PHE A 326 7.64 21.97 -32.66
CA PHE A 326 6.93 21.57 -31.45
C PHE A 326 7.73 20.60 -30.58
N MET A 327 8.46 19.66 -31.18
CA MET A 327 9.32 18.73 -30.44
C MET A 327 10.52 19.44 -29.79
N CYS A 328 11.05 20.50 -30.39
CA CYS A 328 12.06 21.36 -29.76
C CYS A 328 11.51 22.03 -28.50
N ASP A 329 10.28 22.56 -28.55
CA ASP A 329 9.65 23.16 -27.38
C ASP A 329 9.38 22.12 -26.28
N VAL A 330 8.89 20.93 -26.64
CA VAL A 330 8.72 19.80 -25.72
C VAL A 330 10.04 19.44 -25.04
N ALA A 331 11.14 19.37 -25.81
CA ALA A 331 12.46 19.07 -25.28
C ALA A 331 12.99 20.16 -24.34
N SER A 332 12.68 21.44 -24.63
CA SER A 332 13.01 22.58 -23.76
C SER A 332 12.30 22.46 -22.40
N GLU A 333 10.99 22.21 -22.38
CA GLU A 333 10.25 22.04 -21.12
C GLU A 333 10.67 20.79 -20.36
N ALA A 334 10.89 19.67 -21.07
CA ALA A 334 11.46 18.46 -20.48
C ALA A 334 12.80 18.75 -19.80
N LYS A 335 13.65 19.59 -20.40
CA LYS A 335 14.94 19.96 -19.82
C LYS A 335 14.77 20.74 -18.52
N LYS A 336 13.81 21.67 -18.43
CA LYS A 336 13.50 22.36 -17.17
C LYS A 336 13.07 21.38 -16.08
N MET A 337 12.23 20.39 -16.40
CA MET A 337 11.82 19.36 -15.45
C MET A 337 13.01 18.48 -14.99
N GLU A 338 13.93 18.14 -15.90
CA GLU A 338 15.17 17.43 -15.55
C GLU A 338 16.07 18.26 -14.62
N ASP A 339 16.17 19.57 -14.85
CA ASP A 339 16.97 20.48 -14.04
C ASP A 339 16.38 20.66 -12.62
N LEU A 340 15.08 20.45 -12.46
CA LEU A 340 14.40 20.32 -11.16
C LEU A 340 14.59 18.92 -10.51
N GLY A 341 15.36 18.03 -11.14
CA GLY A 341 15.71 16.71 -10.62
C GLY A 341 14.74 15.59 -11.01
N ALA A 342 13.71 15.87 -11.80
CA ALA A 342 12.75 14.86 -12.23
C ALA A 342 13.37 13.88 -13.24
N LYS A 343 12.97 12.61 -13.18
CA LYS A 343 13.17 11.65 -14.28
C LYS A 343 12.16 11.97 -15.37
N VAL A 344 12.62 12.35 -16.56
CA VAL A 344 11.74 12.65 -17.68
C VAL A 344 11.74 11.51 -18.70
N VAL A 345 10.55 11.11 -19.14
CA VAL A 345 10.35 10.14 -20.23
C VAL A 345 9.42 10.77 -21.26
N ILE A 346 9.89 10.89 -22.49
CA ILE A 346 9.11 11.43 -23.61
C ILE A 346 8.74 10.27 -24.52
N GLY A 347 7.45 10.05 -24.74
CA GLY A 347 6.94 9.04 -25.65
C GLY A 347 6.13 9.66 -26.78
N ILE A 348 6.32 9.18 -28.00
CA ILE A 348 5.65 9.73 -29.19
C ILE A 348 4.81 8.66 -29.87
N ARG A 349 3.55 8.98 -30.15
CA ARG A 349 2.57 8.10 -30.81
C ARG A 349 2.11 8.70 -32.13
N GLY A 350 1.85 7.86 -33.14
CA GLY A 350 1.22 8.33 -34.37
C GLY A 350 2.08 9.24 -35.25
N CYS A 351 3.40 9.02 -35.25
CA CYS A 351 4.34 9.74 -36.12
C CYS A 351 5.20 8.72 -36.92
N PRO A 352 4.99 8.58 -38.24
CA PRO A 352 5.69 7.60 -39.08
C PRO A 352 7.15 7.96 -39.37
N SER A 353 7.50 9.25 -39.31
CA SER A 353 8.77 9.82 -39.76
C SER A 353 9.85 9.94 -38.68
N LEU A 354 9.61 9.47 -37.45
CA LEU A 354 10.62 9.42 -36.39
C LEU A 354 11.83 8.59 -36.83
N LYS A 355 12.94 9.28 -37.13
CA LYS A 355 14.21 8.68 -37.58
C LYS A 355 15.33 8.80 -36.54
N ASP A 356 14.99 8.83 -35.25
CA ASP A 356 15.84 9.12 -34.08
C ASP A 356 15.97 10.62 -33.76
N GLU A 357 15.10 11.11 -32.86
CA GLU A 357 15.22 12.41 -32.19
C GLU A 357 15.54 12.21 -30.69
N GLY A 358 16.73 11.68 -30.40
CA GLY A 358 17.30 11.72 -29.05
C GLY A 358 16.63 10.81 -28.00
N LYS A 359 16.20 11.39 -26.86
CA LYS A 359 15.70 10.67 -25.67
C LYS A 359 14.25 10.14 -25.78
N ALA A 360 13.55 10.43 -26.88
CA ALA A 360 12.14 10.08 -27.03
C ALA A 360 11.93 8.63 -27.50
N ILE A 361 10.97 7.92 -26.90
CA ILE A 361 10.62 6.55 -27.27
C ILE A 361 9.38 6.51 -28.18
N ARG A 362 9.41 5.67 -29.22
CA ARG A 362 8.24 5.45 -30.08
C ARG A 362 7.25 4.53 -29.38
N LEU A 363 6.02 4.99 -29.22
CA LEU A 363 4.97 4.27 -28.51
C LEU A 363 4.06 3.50 -29.45
N THR A 364 3.83 2.23 -29.12
CA THR A 364 2.68 1.45 -29.61
C THR A 364 1.49 1.59 -28.67
N SER A 365 1.73 1.91 -27.39
CA SER A 365 0.72 2.27 -26.40
C SER A 365 1.27 3.20 -25.32
N ASP A 366 0.42 4.03 -24.72
CA ASP A 366 0.81 5.00 -23.69
C ASP A 366 1.36 4.33 -22.41
N PHE A 367 1.03 3.04 -22.22
CA PHE A 367 1.53 2.20 -21.13
C PHE A 367 3.04 1.94 -21.20
N GLU A 368 3.64 2.02 -22.39
CA GLU A 368 5.09 1.85 -22.56
C GLU A 368 5.89 2.98 -21.92
N VAL A 369 5.31 4.19 -21.79
CA VAL A 369 5.94 5.30 -21.06
C VAL A 369 6.02 5.00 -19.57
N LEU A 370 4.95 4.46 -18.98
CA LEU A 370 4.94 4.04 -17.57
C LEU A 370 5.91 2.89 -17.34
N ALA A 371 5.94 1.91 -18.24
CA ALA A 371 6.90 0.81 -18.15
C ALA A 371 8.35 1.30 -18.25
N SER A 372 8.65 2.21 -19.18
CA SER A 372 10.00 2.80 -19.29
C SER A 372 10.39 3.61 -18.05
N ALA A 373 9.43 4.21 -17.37
CA ALA A 373 9.67 5.02 -16.19
C ALA A 373 9.82 4.20 -14.92
N PHE A 374 9.03 3.14 -14.76
CA PHE A 374 8.78 2.52 -13.46
C PHE A 374 8.88 0.98 -13.43
N SER A 375 9.15 0.30 -14.56
CA SER A 375 9.39 -1.15 -14.57
C SER A 375 10.76 -1.55 -14.04
#